data_AF-A0A933SKM2-F1
#
_entry.id   AF-A0A933SKM2-F1
#
_cell.length_a   1.000
_cell.length_b   1.000
_cell.length_c   1.000
_cell.angle_alpha   90.00
_cell.angle_beta   90.00
_cell.angle_gamma   90.00
#
_symmetry.space_group_name_H-M   'P 1'
#
loop_
_entity.id
_entity.type
_entity.pdbx_description
1 polymer ?
#
loop_
_entity_poly.entity_id
_entity_poly.type
_entity_poly.pdbx_seq_one_letter_code
_entity_poly.pdbx_strand_id
1 'polypeptide(L)'
;MQFNMAVKRNFLFSALITLILILGASAHGGGLSPEDKLFIVGAGAYEDKLWDVAALAFSRLLAEYPSSKKAEEVTHLLGVCYTQMKEYQLAIKVFTGFLEKYPKSSMYQIVLIRLGEVYLKLNSPNEAVKIFQLISSSKDIDKNADAAIFTLGETYVKMGKYKEAAEEFKNFPQRFPESKFKNESYYWAGEALFNLENYKDAKNYYKRFYDLMPEHPLSDDALNGVAWCEYKNGALKPALASFNMLISKYPDSELIPAAIFRTGNINLKLSRNLDAQKAFQKLVERYPKERIAIDAHLELGKLYIQKKEYSKASPHFEKAQESEIMEMRTEASYYLGESEAAREKYNAAIAAYERIISYGISDMSWVSLAYVKIGVNKERLKLWDDAQTAYQKALEILEDKDLKAFAEERLKAVKARGASKN
;
A
#
# COMPACT_ATOMS: atom_id res chain seq x y z
N MET A 1 1.74 -8.31 43.22
CA MET A 1 2.77 -9.22 42.67
C MET A 1 3.91 -8.50 41.93
N GLN A 2 3.69 -7.31 41.32
CA GLN A 2 4.75 -6.55 40.62
C GLN A 2 5.80 -5.87 41.52
N PHE A 3 5.45 -5.49 42.75
CA PHE A 3 6.37 -4.81 43.68
C PHE A 3 7.56 -5.70 44.11
N ASN A 4 7.36 -7.02 44.17
CA ASN A 4 8.37 -7.97 44.62
C ASN A 4 9.42 -8.29 43.52
N MET A 5 9.09 -8.08 42.25
CA MET A 5 10.04 -8.22 41.13
C MET A 5 10.99 -7.03 41.03
N ALA A 6 10.52 -5.80 41.26
CA ALA A 6 11.36 -4.61 41.22
C ALA A 6 12.42 -4.60 42.35
N VAL A 7 12.03 -5.04 43.55
CA VAL A 7 12.94 -5.16 44.69
C VAL A 7 13.94 -6.31 44.48
N LYS A 8 13.51 -7.48 43.97
CA LYS A 8 14.43 -8.56 43.58
C LYS A 8 15.39 -8.13 42.47
N ARG A 9 14.92 -7.40 41.48
CA ARG A 9 15.75 -6.86 40.38
C ARG A 9 16.79 -5.91 40.94
N ASN A 10 16.41 -4.95 41.79
CA ASN A 10 17.35 -4.00 42.39
C ASN A 10 18.36 -4.68 43.34
N PHE A 11 17.94 -5.73 44.06
CA PHE A 11 18.83 -6.49 44.94
C PHE A 11 19.83 -7.36 44.15
N LEU A 12 19.37 -8.04 43.09
CA LEU A 12 20.24 -8.79 42.17
C LEU A 12 21.17 -7.86 41.40
N PHE A 13 20.69 -6.69 40.99
CA PHE A 13 21.45 -5.65 40.32
C PHE A 13 22.56 -5.08 41.22
N SER A 14 22.22 -4.76 42.47
CA SER A 14 23.19 -4.36 43.49
C SER A 14 24.19 -5.49 43.75
N ALA A 15 23.74 -6.73 43.95
CA ALA A 15 24.62 -7.88 44.20
C ALA A 15 25.56 -8.17 43.03
N LEU A 16 25.10 -8.08 41.76
CA LEU A 16 25.95 -8.26 40.58
C LEU A 16 26.95 -7.11 40.40
N ILE A 17 26.54 -5.86 40.62
CA ILE A 17 27.47 -4.71 40.58
C ILE A 17 28.52 -4.86 41.69
N THR A 18 28.12 -5.28 42.89
CA THR A 18 29.05 -5.53 43.98
C THR A 18 29.98 -6.70 43.65
N LEU A 19 29.49 -7.74 42.99
CA LEU A 19 30.32 -8.85 42.48
C LEU A 19 31.33 -8.35 41.43
N ILE A 20 30.90 -7.54 40.46
CA ILE A 20 31.77 -6.91 39.45
C ILE A 20 32.84 -6.04 40.10
N LEU A 21 32.51 -5.31 41.17
CA LEU A 21 33.47 -4.50 41.94
C LEU A 21 34.44 -5.37 42.76
N ILE A 22 33.96 -6.45 43.40
CA ILE A 22 34.77 -7.36 44.25
C ILE A 22 35.71 -8.25 43.42
N LEU A 23 35.34 -8.61 42.18
CA LEU A 23 36.16 -9.45 41.30
C LEU A 23 37.50 -8.79 40.90
N GLY A 24 37.64 -7.47 41.07
CA GLY A 24 38.92 -6.76 40.92
C GLY A 24 39.84 -6.81 42.14
N ALA A 25 39.35 -7.22 43.33
CA ALA A 25 40.07 -7.07 44.60
C ALA A 25 40.46 -8.39 45.30
N SER A 26 40.00 -9.55 44.81
CA SER A 26 40.29 -10.86 45.43
C SER A 26 40.97 -11.83 44.45
N ALA A 27 42.28 -11.60 44.25
CA ALA A 27 43.18 -12.73 44.02
C ALA A 27 43.12 -13.65 45.27
N HIS A 28 43.33 -14.95 45.11
CA HIS A 28 43.33 -16.01 46.13
C HIS A 28 42.01 -16.78 46.33
N GLY A 29 41.61 -17.51 45.28
CA GLY A 29 40.68 -18.64 45.34
C GLY A 29 40.65 -19.31 43.96
N GLY A 30 41.21 -20.52 43.83
CA GLY A 30 41.47 -21.16 42.55
C GLY A 30 40.22 -21.40 41.69
N GLY A 31 40.37 -21.18 40.37
CA GLY A 31 39.44 -21.69 39.36
C GLY A 31 39.46 -20.94 38.03
N LEU A 32 39.22 -19.62 38.05
CA LEU A 32 38.96 -18.83 36.84
C LEU A 32 39.79 -17.54 36.82
N SER A 33 40.30 -17.17 35.63
CA SER A 33 41.01 -15.91 35.45
C SER A 33 40.07 -14.71 35.65
N PRO A 34 40.57 -13.52 36.00
CA PRO A 34 39.74 -12.30 36.07
C PRO A 34 38.98 -11.99 34.77
N GLU A 35 39.60 -12.28 33.62
CA GLU A 35 38.96 -12.16 32.30
C GLU A 35 37.76 -13.13 32.18
N ASP A 36 37.94 -14.41 32.56
CA ASP A 36 36.87 -15.41 32.50
C ASP A 36 35.70 -15.05 33.44
N LYS A 37 36.01 -14.49 34.61
CA LYS A 37 35.01 -13.99 35.55
C LYS A 37 34.15 -12.88 34.93
N LEU A 38 34.77 -11.89 34.28
CA LEU A 38 34.04 -10.82 33.60
C LEU A 38 33.19 -11.37 32.44
N PHE A 39 33.72 -12.33 31.69
CA PHE A 39 32.98 -12.97 30.61
C PHE A 39 31.75 -13.71 31.12
N ILE A 40 31.89 -14.55 32.15
CA ILE A 40 30.78 -15.33 32.72
C ILE A 40 29.69 -14.41 33.27
N VAL A 41 30.07 -13.34 33.99
CA VAL A 41 29.11 -12.36 34.49
C VAL A 41 28.38 -11.68 33.33
N GLY A 42 29.12 -11.23 32.31
CA GLY A 42 28.53 -10.59 31.14
C GLY A 42 27.60 -11.51 30.36
N ALA A 43 28.01 -12.76 30.10
CA ALA A 43 27.24 -13.77 29.39
C ALA A 43 25.98 -14.18 30.16
N GLY A 44 26.07 -14.44 31.47
CA GLY A 44 24.91 -14.75 32.29
C GLY A 44 23.92 -13.58 32.35
N ALA A 45 24.42 -12.34 32.53
CA ALA A 45 23.57 -11.15 32.47
C ALA A 45 22.92 -10.96 31.08
N TYR A 46 23.63 -11.30 30.00
CA TYR A 46 23.10 -11.26 28.64
C TYR A 46 21.95 -12.27 28.43
N GLU A 47 22.13 -13.51 28.91
CA GLU A 47 21.09 -14.55 28.90
C GLU A 47 19.85 -14.13 29.70
N ASP A 48 20.07 -13.50 30.87
CA ASP A 48 19.03 -12.94 31.73
C ASP A 48 18.43 -11.61 31.21
N LYS A 49 18.91 -11.11 30.06
CA LYS A 49 18.48 -9.85 29.43
C LYS A 49 18.71 -8.60 30.29
N LEU A 50 19.67 -8.67 31.21
CA LEU A 50 20.19 -7.55 32.00
C LEU A 50 21.24 -6.81 31.16
N TRP A 51 20.78 -6.14 30.10
CA TRP A 51 21.63 -5.58 29.03
C TRP A 51 22.67 -4.58 29.52
N ASP A 52 22.32 -3.77 30.50
CA ASP A 52 23.19 -2.78 31.12
C ASP A 52 24.32 -3.43 31.93
N VAL A 53 24.02 -4.45 32.73
CA VAL A 53 25.02 -5.22 33.48
C VAL A 53 25.94 -5.99 32.54
N ALA A 54 25.35 -6.63 31.52
CA ALA A 54 26.12 -7.33 30.48
C ALA A 54 27.05 -6.36 29.75
N ALA A 55 26.53 -5.21 29.29
CA ALA A 55 27.32 -4.19 28.61
C ALA A 55 28.48 -3.66 29.48
N LEU A 56 28.25 -3.47 30.78
CA LEU A 56 29.28 -3.03 31.72
C LEU A 56 30.40 -4.08 31.86
N ALA A 57 30.04 -5.35 32.08
CA ALA A 57 31.00 -6.44 32.22
C ALA A 57 31.83 -6.65 30.94
N PHE A 58 31.17 -6.63 29.77
CA PHE A 58 31.81 -6.74 28.48
C PHE A 58 32.72 -5.54 28.16
N SER A 59 32.27 -4.31 28.43
CA SER A 59 33.11 -3.11 28.23
C SER A 59 34.36 -3.14 29.09
N ARG A 60 34.25 -3.61 30.34
CA ARG A 60 35.39 -3.76 31.25
C ARG A 60 36.36 -4.84 30.77
N LEU A 61 35.86 -5.98 30.30
CA LEU A 61 36.68 -7.04 29.73
C LEU A 61 37.51 -6.51 28.55
N LEU A 62 36.88 -5.78 27.61
CA LEU A 62 37.57 -5.24 26.44
C LEU A 62 38.60 -4.15 26.79
N ALA A 63 38.37 -3.40 27.87
CA ALA A 63 39.28 -2.37 28.34
C ALA A 63 40.50 -2.93 29.09
N GLU A 64 40.29 -3.90 29.99
CA GLU A 64 41.36 -4.50 30.81
C GLU A 64 42.13 -5.60 30.05
N TYR A 65 41.47 -6.30 29.11
CA TYR A 65 42.02 -7.45 28.38
C TYR A 65 41.82 -7.30 26.85
N PRO A 66 42.38 -6.26 26.21
CA PRO A 66 42.13 -5.96 24.79
C PRO A 66 42.64 -7.02 23.79
N SER A 67 43.53 -7.92 24.24
CA SER A 67 44.08 -9.05 23.49
C SER A 67 43.43 -10.39 23.87
N SER A 68 42.33 -10.37 24.64
CA SER A 68 41.57 -11.57 24.98
C SER A 68 41.16 -12.35 23.73
N LYS A 69 41.22 -13.68 23.81
CA LYS A 69 40.70 -14.57 22.76
C LYS A 69 39.18 -14.46 22.58
N LYS A 70 38.47 -13.91 23.56
CA LYS A 70 37.02 -13.67 23.54
C LYS A 70 36.67 -12.26 23.07
N ALA A 71 37.65 -11.42 22.75
CA ALA A 71 37.42 -10.01 22.43
C ALA A 71 36.46 -9.83 21.25
N GLU A 72 36.54 -10.68 20.22
CA GLU A 72 35.63 -10.64 19.08
C GLU A 72 34.17 -10.92 19.50
N GLU A 73 33.95 -12.06 20.16
CA GLU A 73 32.63 -12.47 20.66
C GLU A 73 32.04 -11.42 21.61
N VAL A 74 32.82 -10.96 22.58
CA VAL A 74 32.42 -9.95 23.56
C VAL A 74 32.08 -8.61 22.90
N THR A 75 32.83 -8.19 21.87
CA THR A 75 32.54 -6.95 21.14
C THR A 75 31.21 -7.07 20.39
N HIS A 76 30.93 -8.20 19.74
CA HIS A 76 29.62 -8.45 19.13
C HIS A 76 28.49 -8.42 20.17
N LEU A 77 28.63 -9.15 21.29
CA LEU A 77 27.62 -9.18 22.36
C LEU A 77 27.37 -7.79 22.97
N LEU A 78 28.44 -7.01 23.17
CA LEU A 78 28.34 -5.63 23.65
C LEU A 78 27.52 -4.74 22.70
N GLY A 79 27.75 -4.84 21.39
CA GLY A 79 26.96 -4.11 20.40
C GLY A 79 25.48 -4.53 20.42
N VAL A 80 25.20 -5.82 20.66
CA VAL A 80 23.82 -6.31 20.82
C VAL A 80 23.19 -5.75 22.10
N CYS A 81 23.89 -5.71 23.24
CA CYS A 81 23.40 -5.08 24.46
C CYS A 81 22.99 -3.62 24.22
N TYR A 82 23.85 -2.81 23.60
CA TYR A 82 23.52 -1.42 23.28
C TYR A 82 22.32 -1.30 22.33
N THR A 83 22.18 -2.23 21.38
CA THR A 83 21.01 -2.29 20.49
C THR A 83 19.72 -2.54 21.28
N GLN A 84 19.74 -3.47 22.24
CA GLN A 84 18.57 -3.78 23.07
C GLN A 84 18.22 -2.63 24.03
N MET A 85 19.23 -1.89 24.50
CA MET A 85 19.06 -0.66 25.29
C MET A 85 18.58 0.54 24.45
N LYS A 86 18.48 0.39 23.11
CA LYS A 86 18.19 1.46 22.14
C LYS A 86 19.26 2.55 22.08
N GLU A 87 20.46 2.26 22.59
CA GLU A 87 21.64 3.10 22.49
C GLU A 87 22.30 2.91 21.11
N TYR A 88 21.55 3.25 20.06
CA TYR A 88 21.92 2.90 18.67
C TYR A 88 23.26 3.51 18.24
N GLN A 89 23.60 4.70 18.71
CA GLN A 89 24.89 5.34 18.39
C GLN A 89 26.07 4.57 19.00
N LEU A 90 25.91 4.06 20.22
CA LEU A 90 26.93 3.22 20.87
C LEU A 90 27.03 1.87 20.16
N ALA A 91 25.90 1.26 19.81
CA ALA A 91 25.87 0.02 19.03
C ALA A 91 26.59 0.17 17.68
N ILE A 92 26.29 1.25 16.93
CA ILE A 92 26.96 1.57 15.66
C ILE A 92 28.47 1.67 15.88
N LYS A 93 28.92 2.47 16.86
CA LYS A 93 30.36 2.63 17.16
C LYS A 93 31.05 1.31 17.48
N VAL A 94 30.40 0.44 18.27
CA VAL A 94 30.94 -0.88 18.64
C VAL A 94 31.04 -1.79 17.41
N PHE A 95 29.99 -1.86 16.59
CA PHE A 95 29.98 -2.71 15.41
C PHE A 95 30.91 -2.21 14.31
N THR A 96 31.00 -0.90 14.05
CA THR A 96 31.96 -0.36 13.08
C THR A 96 33.39 -0.62 13.52
N GLY A 97 33.69 -0.41 14.80
CA GLY A 97 35.01 -0.72 15.37
C GLY A 97 35.35 -2.21 15.28
N PHE A 98 34.37 -3.10 15.45
CA PHE A 98 34.57 -4.53 15.21
C PHE A 98 34.97 -4.80 13.75
N LEU A 99 34.22 -4.25 12.78
CA LEU A 99 34.45 -4.50 11.35
C LEU A 99 35.81 -3.95 10.89
N GLU A 100 36.28 -2.85 11.47
CA GLU A 100 37.60 -2.28 11.21
C GLU A 100 38.73 -3.13 11.82
N LYS A 101 38.57 -3.57 13.07
CA LYS A 101 39.61 -4.30 13.81
C LYS A 101 39.71 -5.77 13.38
N TYR A 102 38.61 -6.40 12.99
CA TYR A 102 38.51 -7.83 12.70
C TYR A 102 37.95 -8.14 11.29
N PRO A 103 38.55 -7.60 10.21
CA PRO A 103 38.01 -7.73 8.85
C PRO A 103 38.03 -9.16 8.28
N LYS A 104 38.74 -10.09 8.93
CA LYS A 104 38.81 -11.52 8.56
C LYS A 104 38.09 -12.43 9.56
N SER A 105 37.37 -11.87 10.52
CA SER A 105 36.65 -12.66 11.52
C SER A 105 35.60 -13.54 10.84
N SER A 106 35.40 -14.75 11.38
CA SER A 106 34.24 -15.58 11.01
C SER A 106 32.91 -14.91 11.38
N MET A 107 32.92 -13.95 12.32
CA MET A 107 31.75 -13.18 12.73
C MET A 107 31.52 -11.91 11.89
N TYR A 108 32.34 -11.65 10.87
CA TYR A 108 32.27 -10.39 10.11
C TYR A 108 30.89 -10.13 9.52
N GLN A 109 30.28 -11.14 8.86
CA GLN A 109 28.96 -10.99 8.27
C GLN A 109 27.84 -10.89 9.30
N ILE A 110 27.88 -11.63 10.42
CA ILE A 110 26.87 -11.47 11.46
C ILE A 110 26.91 -10.06 12.08
N VAL A 111 28.10 -9.46 12.21
CA VAL A 111 28.22 -8.07 12.69
C VAL A 111 27.70 -7.06 11.65
N LEU A 112 27.94 -7.28 10.35
CA LEU A 112 27.29 -6.47 9.29
C LEU A 112 25.76 -6.56 9.38
N ILE A 113 25.21 -7.76 9.58
CA ILE A 113 23.77 -7.95 9.75
C ILE A 113 23.25 -7.11 10.92
N ARG A 114 23.88 -7.21 12.09
CA ARG A 114 23.51 -6.44 13.28
C ARG A 114 23.59 -4.94 13.05
N LEU A 115 24.65 -4.46 12.40
CA LEU A 115 24.82 -3.04 12.10
C LEU A 115 23.72 -2.53 11.14
N GLY A 116 23.38 -3.30 10.10
CA GLY A 116 22.29 -2.96 9.18
C GLY A 116 20.93 -2.90 9.90
N GLU A 117 20.64 -3.86 10.79
CA GLU A 117 19.44 -3.86 11.63
C GLU A 117 19.36 -2.61 12.52
N VAL A 118 20.49 -2.17 13.10
CA VAL A 118 20.54 -0.95 13.92
C VAL A 118 20.23 0.28 13.08
N TYR A 119 20.79 0.40 11.88
CA TYR A 119 20.47 1.52 10.99
C TYR A 119 18.98 1.57 10.60
N LEU A 120 18.34 0.42 10.36
CA LEU A 120 16.89 0.38 10.13
C LEU A 120 16.10 0.82 11.37
N LYS A 121 16.48 0.40 12.57
CA LYS A 121 15.86 0.85 13.83
C LYS A 121 16.04 2.35 14.08
N LEU A 122 17.12 2.94 13.57
CA LEU A 122 17.40 4.38 13.57
C LEU A 122 16.66 5.13 12.44
N ASN A 123 15.82 4.45 11.65
CA ASN A 123 15.15 5.00 10.47
C ASN A 123 16.14 5.61 9.45
N SER A 124 17.31 4.97 9.29
CA SER A 124 18.37 5.35 8.35
C SER A 124 18.51 4.28 7.25
N PRO A 125 17.52 4.16 6.33
CA PRO A 125 17.46 3.06 5.37
C PRO A 125 18.60 3.09 4.33
N ASN A 126 19.11 4.26 3.96
CA ASN A 126 20.24 4.35 3.02
C ASN A 126 21.51 3.72 3.60
N GLU A 127 21.76 3.91 4.88
CA GLU A 127 22.92 3.39 5.61
C GLU A 127 22.79 1.88 5.80
N ALA A 128 21.59 1.42 6.17
CA ALA A 128 21.30 -0.02 6.24
C ALA A 128 21.53 -0.72 4.89
N VAL A 129 21.07 -0.11 3.78
CA VAL A 129 21.31 -0.62 2.42
C VAL A 129 22.80 -0.75 2.14
N LYS A 130 23.61 0.29 2.41
CA LYS A 130 25.07 0.23 2.21
C LYS A 130 25.68 -0.96 2.96
N ILE A 131 25.26 -1.19 4.19
CA ILE A 131 25.77 -2.30 5.01
C ILE A 131 25.34 -3.67 4.46
N PHE A 132 24.06 -3.86 4.15
CA PHE A 132 23.60 -5.14 3.60
C PHE A 132 24.14 -5.42 2.19
N GLN A 133 24.42 -4.38 1.39
CA GLN A 133 25.09 -4.53 0.09
C GLN A 133 26.50 -5.12 0.22
N LEU A 134 27.21 -4.85 1.31
CA LEU A 134 28.53 -5.46 1.56
C LEU A 134 28.40 -6.99 1.72
N ILE A 135 27.32 -7.46 2.34
CA ILE A 135 27.00 -8.88 2.42
C ILE A 135 26.58 -9.38 1.04
N SER A 136 25.65 -8.67 0.38
CA SER A 136 25.07 -9.13 -0.88
C SER A 136 26.11 -9.32 -2.00
N SER A 137 27.15 -8.47 -2.00
CA SER A 137 28.24 -8.48 -2.98
C SER A 137 29.39 -9.44 -2.61
N SER A 138 29.33 -10.12 -1.46
CA SER A 138 30.37 -11.06 -1.02
C SER A 138 30.36 -12.33 -1.88
N LYS A 139 31.55 -12.90 -2.13
CA LYS A 139 31.67 -14.21 -2.81
C LYS A 139 31.25 -15.37 -1.90
N ASP A 140 31.51 -15.23 -0.60
CA ASP A 140 31.28 -16.27 0.41
C ASP A 140 30.17 -15.83 1.36
N ILE A 141 28.94 -15.72 0.86
CA ILE A 141 27.79 -15.27 1.66
C ILE A 141 27.45 -16.34 2.71
N ASP A 142 27.30 -15.93 3.97
CA ASP A 142 26.84 -16.82 5.03
C ASP A 142 25.43 -17.31 4.72
N LYS A 143 25.19 -18.62 4.84
CA LYS A 143 23.87 -19.25 4.69
C LYS A 143 22.81 -18.64 5.62
N ASN A 144 23.22 -18.05 6.74
CA ASN A 144 22.34 -17.40 7.72
C ASN A 144 22.09 -15.90 7.41
N ALA A 145 22.64 -15.37 6.31
CA ALA A 145 22.40 -13.99 5.88
C ALA A 145 21.09 -13.81 5.12
N ASP A 146 20.30 -14.87 4.94
CA ASP A 146 19.05 -14.89 4.19
C ASP A 146 18.07 -13.79 4.66
N ALA A 147 17.85 -13.65 5.96
CA ALA A 147 16.98 -12.62 6.53
C ALA A 147 17.47 -11.20 6.20
N ALA A 148 18.79 -10.97 6.23
CA ALA A 148 19.38 -9.66 5.96
C ALA A 148 19.29 -9.29 4.48
N ILE A 149 19.52 -10.24 3.57
CA ILE A 149 19.38 -10.02 2.12
C ILE A 149 17.90 -9.86 1.74
N PHE A 150 16.99 -10.58 2.38
CA PHE A 150 15.55 -10.37 2.19
C PHE A 150 15.14 -8.97 2.64
N THR A 151 15.61 -8.55 3.82
CA THR A 151 15.39 -7.21 4.37
C THR A 151 15.97 -6.12 3.47
N LEU A 152 17.12 -6.35 2.82
CA LEU A 152 17.69 -5.45 1.82
C LEU A 152 16.72 -5.24 0.65
N GLY A 153 16.14 -6.32 0.10
CA GLY A 153 15.11 -6.26 -0.93
C GLY A 153 13.89 -5.46 -0.49
N GLU A 154 13.34 -5.74 0.71
CA GLU A 154 12.19 -5.00 1.26
C GLU A 154 12.50 -3.51 1.46
N THR A 155 13.72 -3.22 1.90
CA THR A 155 14.18 -1.84 2.09
C THR A 155 14.26 -1.11 0.75
N TYR A 156 14.73 -1.77 -0.31
CA TYR A 156 14.68 -1.20 -1.66
C TYR A 156 13.26 -0.92 -2.14
N VAL A 157 12.30 -1.84 -1.91
CA VAL A 157 10.88 -1.62 -2.24
C VAL A 157 10.34 -0.39 -1.53
N LYS A 158 10.56 -0.28 -0.21
CA LYS A 158 10.11 0.88 0.60
C LYS A 158 10.73 2.20 0.13
N MET A 159 11.93 2.14 -0.45
CA MET A 159 12.62 3.30 -1.00
C MET A 159 12.25 3.60 -2.46
N GLY A 160 11.36 2.82 -3.09
CA GLY A 160 11.00 2.93 -4.51
C GLY A 160 12.12 2.48 -5.47
N LYS A 161 13.16 1.83 -4.97
CA LYS A 161 14.30 1.31 -5.75
C LYS A 161 13.96 -0.08 -6.33
N TYR A 162 12.94 -0.11 -7.17
CA TYR A 162 12.35 -1.37 -7.64
C TYR A 162 13.29 -2.21 -8.51
N LYS A 163 14.24 -1.59 -9.23
CA LYS A 163 15.21 -2.33 -10.06
C LYS A 163 16.15 -3.16 -9.19
N GLU A 164 16.69 -2.55 -8.13
CA GLU A 164 17.56 -3.19 -7.16
C GLU A 164 16.79 -4.26 -6.36
N ALA A 165 15.57 -3.94 -5.91
CA ALA A 165 14.69 -4.90 -5.24
C ALA A 165 14.43 -6.14 -6.10
N ALA A 166 14.05 -5.95 -7.37
CA ALA A 166 13.77 -7.05 -8.28
C ALA A 166 15.00 -7.95 -8.44
N GLU A 167 16.19 -7.38 -8.58
CA GLU A 167 17.42 -8.17 -8.73
C GLU A 167 17.75 -8.99 -7.47
N GLU A 168 17.62 -8.40 -6.28
CA GLU A 168 17.83 -9.13 -5.03
C GLU A 168 16.84 -10.30 -4.88
N PHE A 169 15.54 -10.04 -5.07
CA PHE A 169 14.50 -11.07 -4.88
C PHE A 169 14.51 -12.17 -5.95
N LYS A 170 14.89 -11.84 -7.20
CA LYS A 170 15.04 -12.82 -8.29
C LYS A 170 16.16 -13.82 -8.04
N ASN A 171 17.28 -13.36 -7.48
CA ASN A 171 18.46 -14.17 -7.20
C ASN A 171 18.39 -14.89 -5.84
N PHE A 172 17.44 -14.50 -4.99
CA PHE A 172 17.28 -15.02 -3.64
C PHE A 172 17.10 -16.55 -3.59
N PRO A 173 16.23 -17.19 -4.40
CA PRO A 173 16.02 -18.63 -4.34
C PRO A 173 17.26 -19.48 -4.68
N GLN A 174 18.15 -18.97 -5.53
CA GLN A 174 19.38 -19.64 -5.91
C GLN A 174 20.46 -19.46 -4.85
N ARG A 175 20.51 -18.29 -4.20
CA ARG A 175 21.47 -17.98 -3.13
C ARG A 175 21.11 -18.64 -1.81
N PHE A 176 19.80 -18.74 -1.51
CA PHE A 176 19.29 -19.28 -0.25
C PHE A 176 18.18 -20.33 -0.48
N PRO A 177 18.51 -21.49 -1.08
CA PRO A 177 17.53 -22.51 -1.45
C PRO A 177 16.76 -23.13 -0.26
N GLU A 178 17.34 -23.08 0.95
CA GLU A 178 16.74 -23.62 2.18
C GLU A 178 16.09 -22.54 3.05
N SER A 179 16.10 -21.27 2.62
CA SER A 179 15.51 -20.18 3.40
C SER A 179 13.99 -20.27 3.41
N LYS A 180 13.39 -19.98 4.57
CA LYS A 180 11.93 -19.80 4.71
C LYS A 180 11.38 -18.69 3.83
N PHE A 181 12.22 -17.71 3.47
CA PHE A 181 11.85 -16.58 2.62
C PHE A 181 11.93 -16.89 1.12
N LYS A 182 12.45 -18.06 0.73
CA LYS A 182 12.66 -18.44 -0.68
C LYS A 182 11.40 -18.28 -1.52
N ASN A 183 10.28 -18.81 -1.03
CA ASN A 183 9.06 -18.77 -1.82
C ASN A 183 8.47 -17.37 -1.80
N GLU A 184 8.47 -16.69 -0.65
CA GLU A 184 7.99 -15.31 -0.51
C GLU A 184 8.78 -14.31 -1.36
N SER A 185 10.06 -14.56 -1.65
CA SER A 185 10.85 -13.71 -2.53
C SER A 185 10.27 -13.63 -3.95
N TYR A 186 9.53 -14.65 -4.41
CA TYR A 186 8.83 -14.57 -5.69
C TYR A 186 7.70 -13.54 -5.68
N TYR A 187 6.97 -13.38 -4.56
CA TYR A 187 5.96 -12.34 -4.44
C TYR A 187 6.59 -10.94 -4.55
N TRP A 188 7.65 -10.70 -3.78
CA TRP A 188 8.33 -9.40 -3.77
C TRP A 188 9.08 -9.09 -5.07
N ALA A 189 9.59 -10.10 -5.78
CA ALA A 189 10.07 -9.92 -7.15
C ALA A 189 8.93 -9.48 -8.08
N GLY A 190 7.73 -10.07 -7.92
CA GLY A 190 6.51 -9.67 -8.61
C GLY A 190 6.15 -8.20 -8.36
N GLU A 191 6.08 -7.79 -7.10
CA GLU A 191 5.81 -6.41 -6.68
C GLU A 191 6.80 -5.41 -7.29
N ALA A 192 8.09 -5.71 -7.20
CA ALA A 192 9.13 -4.85 -7.74
C ALA A 192 9.02 -4.73 -9.28
N LEU A 193 8.79 -5.85 -9.98
CA LEU A 193 8.63 -5.86 -11.43
C LEU A 193 7.33 -5.19 -11.89
N PHE A 194 6.25 -5.30 -11.13
CA PHE A 194 4.98 -4.63 -11.40
C PHE A 194 5.16 -3.10 -11.37
N ASN A 195 5.87 -2.59 -10.36
CA ASN A 195 6.18 -1.17 -10.24
C ASN A 195 7.16 -0.66 -11.30
N LEU A 196 7.95 -1.56 -11.92
CA LEU A 196 8.77 -1.26 -13.11
C LEU A 196 7.96 -1.36 -14.42
N GLU A 197 6.65 -1.59 -14.35
CA GLU A 197 5.76 -1.85 -15.49
C GLU A 197 6.15 -3.07 -16.34
N ASN A 198 7.03 -3.94 -15.81
CA ASN A 198 7.36 -5.22 -16.44
C ASN A 198 6.29 -6.26 -16.08
N TYR A 199 5.07 -6.02 -16.54
CA TYR A 199 3.89 -6.81 -16.20
C TYR A 199 4.02 -8.29 -16.63
N LYS A 200 4.76 -8.56 -17.70
CA LYS A 200 4.96 -9.93 -18.20
C LYS A 200 5.73 -10.78 -17.20
N ASP A 201 6.87 -10.27 -16.72
CA ASP A 201 7.68 -11.00 -15.76
C ASP A 201 7.04 -10.98 -14.37
N ALA A 202 6.49 -9.84 -13.94
CA ALA A 202 5.77 -9.72 -12.67
C ALA A 202 4.69 -10.79 -12.52
N LYS A 203 3.89 -11.01 -13.58
CA LYS A 203 2.88 -12.07 -13.61
C LYS A 203 3.46 -13.45 -13.33
N ASN A 204 4.58 -13.79 -13.95
CA ASN A 204 5.20 -15.10 -13.78
C ASN A 204 5.70 -15.30 -12.34
N TYR A 205 6.22 -14.25 -11.73
CA TYR A 205 6.69 -14.25 -10.34
C TYR A 205 5.53 -14.40 -9.34
N TYR A 206 4.46 -13.61 -9.48
CA TYR A 206 3.25 -13.78 -8.66
C TYR A 206 2.62 -15.17 -8.81
N LYS A 207 2.51 -15.66 -10.06
CA LYS A 207 1.97 -17.00 -10.31
C LYS A 207 2.82 -18.07 -9.64
N ARG A 208 4.15 -17.97 -9.74
CA ARG A 208 5.07 -18.93 -9.10
C ARG A 208 4.94 -18.90 -7.58
N PHE A 209 4.82 -17.72 -6.97
CA PHE A 209 4.54 -17.61 -5.54
C PHE A 209 3.22 -18.32 -5.18
N TYR A 210 2.13 -18.01 -5.90
CA TYR A 210 0.81 -18.59 -5.66
C TYR A 210 0.81 -20.12 -5.80
N ASP A 211 1.45 -20.66 -6.84
CA ASP A 211 1.53 -22.10 -7.09
C ASP A 211 2.30 -22.83 -5.96
N LEU A 212 3.29 -22.18 -5.35
CA LEU A 212 4.12 -22.75 -4.29
C LEU A 212 3.51 -22.57 -2.89
N MET A 213 2.74 -21.51 -2.69
CA MET A 213 2.27 -21.07 -1.37
C MET A 213 0.77 -20.70 -1.37
N PRO A 214 -0.14 -21.53 -1.89
CA PRO A 214 -1.54 -21.13 -2.11
C PRO A 214 -2.26 -20.69 -0.83
N GLU A 215 -1.92 -21.23 0.34
CA GLU A 215 -2.54 -20.87 1.63
C GLU A 215 -1.84 -19.71 2.36
N HIS A 216 -0.85 -19.05 1.75
CA HIS A 216 -0.16 -17.92 2.37
C HIS A 216 -1.08 -16.69 2.50
N PRO A 217 -0.93 -15.85 3.54
CA PRO A 217 -1.68 -14.60 3.68
C PRO A 217 -1.51 -13.56 2.57
N LEU A 218 -0.64 -13.79 1.58
CA LEU A 218 -0.40 -12.91 0.43
C LEU A 218 -0.89 -13.55 -0.88
N SER A 219 -1.58 -14.68 -0.80
CA SER A 219 -1.97 -15.44 -1.99
C SER A 219 -3.10 -14.79 -2.78
N ASP A 220 -4.02 -14.11 -2.09
CA ASP A 220 -5.02 -13.27 -2.72
C ASP A 220 -4.39 -12.02 -3.35
N ASP A 221 -3.44 -11.37 -2.68
CA ASP A 221 -2.62 -10.30 -3.25
C ASP A 221 -1.86 -10.75 -4.50
N ALA A 222 -1.26 -11.94 -4.48
CA ALA A 222 -0.55 -12.49 -5.64
C ALA A 222 -1.49 -12.77 -6.81
N LEU A 223 -2.69 -13.33 -6.57
CA LEU A 223 -3.69 -13.50 -7.62
C LEU A 223 -4.19 -12.17 -8.18
N ASN A 224 -4.38 -11.19 -7.31
CA ASN A 224 -4.71 -9.83 -7.71
C ASN A 224 -3.59 -9.23 -8.56
N GLY A 225 -2.32 -9.42 -8.17
CA GLY A 225 -1.13 -9.04 -8.93
C GLY A 225 -1.10 -9.67 -10.32
N VAL A 226 -1.39 -10.97 -10.45
CA VAL A 226 -1.55 -11.65 -11.75
C VAL A 226 -2.63 -10.97 -12.60
N ALA A 227 -3.82 -10.75 -12.03
CA ALA A 227 -4.94 -10.14 -12.75
C ALA A 227 -4.63 -8.70 -13.22
N TRP A 228 -3.97 -7.91 -12.38
CA TRP A 228 -3.54 -6.56 -12.72
C TRP A 228 -2.44 -6.54 -13.78
N CYS A 229 -1.46 -7.44 -13.71
CA CYS A 229 -0.46 -7.58 -14.76
C CYS A 229 -1.11 -7.85 -16.12
N GLU A 230 -2.08 -8.77 -16.16
CA GLU A 230 -2.80 -9.10 -17.39
C GLU A 230 -3.64 -7.93 -17.90
N TYR A 231 -4.32 -7.22 -17.00
CA TYR A 231 -5.12 -6.06 -17.35
C TYR A 231 -4.25 -4.92 -17.92
N LYS A 232 -3.14 -4.61 -17.26
CA LYS A 232 -2.19 -3.56 -17.67
C LYS A 232 -1.49 -3.91 -18.99
N ASN A 233 -1.26 -5.19 -19.25
CA ASN A 233 -0.74 -5.68 -20.52
C ASN A 233 -1.82 -5.81 -21.63
N GLY A 234 -3.04 -5.29 -21.40
CA GLY A 234 -4.14 -5.30 -22.38
C GLY A 234 -4.81 -6.67 -22.58
N ALA A 235 -4.40 -7.70 -21.83
CA ALA A 235 -4.95 -9.05 -21.91
C ALA A 235 -6.26 -9.15 -21.12
N LEU A 236 -7.31 -8.49 -21.62
CA LEU A 236 -8.61 -8.34 -20.93
C LEU A 236 -9.27 -9.68 -20.57
N LYS A 237 -9.26 -10.66 -21.48
CA LYS A 237 -9.88 -11.98 -21.22
C LYS A 237 -9.13 -12.77 -20.13
N PRO A 238 -7.79 -12.92 -20.18
CA PRO A 238 -7.02 -13.47 -19.06
C PRO A 238 -7.26 -12.72 -17.75
N ALA A 239 -7.17 -11.38 -17.76
CA ALA A 239 -7.39 -10.58 -16.57
C ALA A 239 -8.76 -10.84 -15.92
N LEU A 240 -9.81 -10.93 -16.75
CA LEU A 240 -11.16 -11.27 -16.28
C LEU A 240 -11.20 -12.66 -15.63
N ALA A 241 -10.51 -13.65 -16.20
CA ALA A 241 -10.43 -14.99 -15.63
C ALA A 241 -9.70 -14.97 -14.27
N SER A 242 -8.59 -14.24 -14.17
CA SER A 242 -7.79 -14.11 -12.95
C SER A 242 -8.54 -13.37 -11.83
N PHE A 243 -9.24 -12.27 -12.14
CA PHE A 243 -10.11 -11.59 -11.16
C PHE A 243 -11.27 -12.49 -10.70
N ASN A 244 -11.89 -13.25 -11.60
CA ASN A 244 -12.93 -14.22 -11.22
C ASN A 244 -12.39 -15.34 -10.34
N MET A 245 -11.15 -15.80 -10.60
CA MET A 245 -10.48 -16.80 -9.77
C MET A 245 -10.25 -16.27 -8.35
N LEU A 246 -9.76 -15.02 -8.22
CA LEU A 246 -9.63 -14.33 -6.92
C LEU A 246 -10.98 -14.29 -6.18
N ILE A 247 -12.04 -13.83 -6.83
CA ILE A 247 -13.40 -13.75 -6.26
C ILE A 247 -13.92 -15.12 -5.81
N SER A 248 -13.58 -16.18 -6.54
CA SER A 248 -14.04 -17.53 -6.22
C SER A 248 -13.22 -18.21 -5.13
N LYS A 249 -11.91 -17.95 -5.06
CA LYS A 249 -10.99 -18.65 -4.15
C LYS A 249 -10.87 -17.94 -2.80
N TYR A 250 -10.99 -16.63 -2.77
CA TYR A 250 -10.82 -15.80 -1.57
C TYR A 250 -12.05 -14.91 -1.34
N PRO A 251 -13.25 -15.48 -1.11
CA PRO A 251 -14.49 -14.72 -1.00
C PRO A 251 -14.52 -13.71 0.16
N ASP A 252 -13.63 -13.89 1.15
CA ASP A 252 -13.51 -13.05 2.35
C ASP A 252 -12.37 -12.01 2.26
N SER A 253 -11.64 -11.96 1.15
CA SER A 253 -10.56 -10.98 0.94
C SER A 253 -11.12 -9.56 0.83
N GLU A 254 -10.40 -8.59 1.39
CA GLU A 254 -10.71 -7.17 1.27
C GLU A 254 -10.59 -6.66 -0.18
N LEU A 255 -9.94 -7.43 -1.06
CA LEU A 255 -9.79 -7.12 -2.47
C LEU A 255 -11.06 -7.40 -3.30
N ILE A 256 -12.03 -8.16 -2.76
CA ILE A 256 -13.17 -8.64 -3.53
C ILE A 256 -14.07 -7.54 -4.09
N PRO A 257 -14.44 -6.47 -3.35
CA PRO A 257 -15.22 -5.38 -3.91
C PRO A 257 -14.55 -4.74 -5.13
N ALA A 258 -13.25 -4.46 -5.01
CA ALA A 258 -12.45 -3.90 -6.11
C ALA A 258 -12.36 -4.87 -7.29
N ALA A 259 -12.11 -6.17 -7.04
CA ALA A 259 -12.06 -7.20 -8.08
C ALA A 259 -13.40 -7.29 -8.84
N ILE A 260 -14.54 -7.31 -8.15
CA ILE A 260 -15.86 -7.35 -8.79
C ILE A 260 -16.06 -6.10 -9.66
N PHE A 261 -15.75 -4.91 -9.15
CA PHE A 261 -15.82 -3.68 -9.95
C PHE A 261 -14.95 -3.76 -11.22
N ARG A 262 -13.71 -4.29 -11.10
CA ARG A 262 -12.83 -4.51 -12.27
C ARG A 262 -13.42 -5.51 -13.25
N THR A 263 -14.02 -6.61 -12.80
CA THR A 263 -14.70 -7.56 -13.72
C THR A 263 -15.84 -6.89 -14.48
N GLY A 264 -16.61 -5.99 -13.84
CA GLY A 264 -17.64 -5.20 -14.50
C GLY A 264 -17.08 -4.32 -15.62
N ASN A 265 -16.04 -3.54 -15.31
CA ASN A 265 -15.38 -2.67 -16.27
C ASN A 265 -14.74 -3.42 -17.44
N ILE A 266 -14.11 -4.57 -17.16
CA ILE A 266 -13.53 -5.41 -18.22
C ILE A 266 -14.63 -5.97 -19.13
N ASN A 267 -15.77 -6.40 -18.56
CA ASN A 267 -16.90 -6.85 -19.37
C ASN A 267 -17.49 -5.73 -20.23
N LEU A 268 -17.56 -4.48 -19.74
CA LEU A 268 -17.93 -3.32 -20.56
C LEU A 268 -16.97 -3.14 -21.75
N LYS A 269 -15.64 -3.19 -21.51
CA LYS A 269 -14.62 -3.10 -22.57
C LYS A 269 -14.71 -4.23 -23.61
N LEU A 270 -15.23 -5.39 -23.20
CA LEU A 270 -15.47 -6.54 -24.07
C LEU A 270 -16.88 -6.54 -24.70
N SER A 271 -17.66 -5.47 -24.54
CA SER A 271 -19.05 -5.35 -24.99
C SER A 271 -19.99 -6.42 -24.41
N ARG A 272 -19.65 -6.98 -23.25
CA ARG A 272 -20.42 -7.99 -22.51
C ARG A 272 -21.33 -7.32 -21.48
N ASN A 273 -22.26 -6.49 -21.95
CA ASN A 273 -23.07 -5.60 -21.10
C ASN A 273 -23.89 -6.36 -20.03
N LEU A 274 -24.39 -7.56 -20.35
CA LEU A 274 -25.13 -8.38 -19.38
C LEU A 274 -24.24 -8.89 -18.23
N ASP A 275 -23.00 -9.27 -18.53
CA ASP A 275 -22.06 -9.74 -17.52
C ASP A 275 -21.53 -8.58 -16.68
N ALA A 276 -21.30 -7.42 -17.31
CA ALA A 276 -20.98 -6.18 -16.61
C ALA A 276 -22.10 -5.80 -15.62
N GLN A 277 -23.35 -5.82 -16.08
CA GLN A 277 -24.51 -5.54 -15.25
C GLN A 277 -24.57 -6.47 -14.03
N LYS A 278 -24.39 -7.78 -14.22
CA LYS A 278 -24.38 -8.76 -13.12
C LYS A 278 -23.27 -8.48 -12.11
N ALA A 279 -22.08 -8.11 -12.57
CA ALA A 279 -20.95 -7.80 -11.69
C ALA A 279 -21.23 -6.55 -10.83
N PHE A 280 -21.67 -5.44 -11.45
CA PHE A 280 -22.02 -4.23 -10.70
C PHE A 280 -23.20 -4.44 -9.76
N GLN A 281 -24.24 -5.17 -10.19
CA GLN A 281 -25.37 -5.51 -9.33
C GLN A 281 -24.91 -6.30 -8.09
N LYS A 282 -24.07 -7.33 -8.27
CA LYS A 282 -23.49 -8.10 -7.16
C LYS A 282 -22.72 -7.20 -6.20
N LEU A 283 -21.95 -6.24 -6.72
CA LEU A 283 -21.16 -5.32 -5.90
C LEU A 283 -22.04 -4.43 -5.02
N VAL A 284 -23.06 -3.78 -5.60
CA VAL A 284 -23.92 -2.86 -4.86
C VAL A 284 -24.85 -3.57 -3.87
N GLU A 285 -25.22 -4.82 -4.14
CA GLU A 285 -26.05 -5.62 -3.23
C GLU A 285 -25.26 -6.17 -2.04
N ARG A 286 -24.05 -6.68 -2.30
CA ARG A 286 -23.27 -7.38 -1.27
C ARG A 286 -22.37 -6.45 -0.47
N TYR A 287 -21.96 -5.31 -1.05
CA TYR A 287 -21.05 -4.36 -0.43
C TYR A 287 -21.59 -2.91 -0.48
N PRO A 288 -22.84 -2.66 -0.04
CA PRO A 288 -23.50 -1.36 -0.22
C PRO A 288 -22.83 -0.18 0.50
N LYS A 289 -21.94 -0.44 1.46
CA LYS A 289 -21.21 0.57 2.23
C LYS A 289 -19.83 0.87 1.66
N GLU A 290 -19.32 0.04 0.75
CA GLU A 290 -18.02 0.24 0.15
C GLU A 290 -18.07 1.41 -0.82
N ARG A 291 -17.07 2.30 -0.78
CA ARG A 291 -17.00 3.44 -1.69
C ARG A 291 -17.04 3.01 -3.16
N ILE A 292 -16.37 1.91 -3.51
CA ILE A 292 -16.35 1.38 -4.88
C ILE A 292 -17.74 0.91 -5.34
N ALA A 293 -18.66 0.59 -4.43
CA ALA A 293 -20.05 0.27 -4.78
C ALA A 293 -20.85 1.52 -5.17
N ILE A 294 -20.56 2.67 -4.57
CA ILE A 294 -21.14 3.96 -4.98
C ILE A 294 -20.76 4.26 -6.44
N ASP A 295 -19.49 4.04 -6.78
CA ASP A 295 -18.97 4.23 -8.14
C ASP A 295 -19.59 3.24 -9.15
N ALA A 296 -19.90 2.01 -8.71
CA ALA A 296 -20.57 0.99 -9.52
C ALA A 296 -22.01 1.35 -9.91
N HIS A 297 -22.70 2.16 -9.09
CA HIS A 297 -24.04 2.62 -9.42
C HIS A 297 -24.07 3.49 -10.68
N LEU A 298 -23.02 4.28 -10.95
CA LEU A 298 -22.95 5.11 -12.16
C LEU A 298 -22.98 4.24 -13.42
N GLU A 299 -22.12 3.22 -13.46
CA GLU A 299 -22.03 2.29 -14.59
C GLU A 299 -23.29 1.42 -14.74
N LEU A 300 -23.88 1.00 -13.63
CA LEU A 300 -25.14 0.26 -13.63
C LEU A 300 -26.30 1.11 -14.18
N GLY A 301 -26.38 2.39 -13.80
CA GLY A 301 -27.35 3.35 -14.33
C GLY A 301 -27.19 3.56 -15.85
N LYS A 302 -25.94 3.74 -16.31
CA LYS A 302 -25.63 3.88 -17.76
C LYS A 302 -26.08 2.65 -18.56
N LEU A 303 -25.88 1.44 -18.01
CA LEU A 303 -26.37 0.19 -18.61
C LEU A 303 -27.90 0.12 -18.73
N TYR A 304 -28.64 0.66 -17.75
CA TYR A 304 -30.10 0.76 -17.86
C TYR A 304 -30.55 1.83 -18.86
N ILE A 305 -29.85 2.97 -18.95
CA ILE A 305 -30.10 3.99 -19.98
C ILE A 305 -29.97 3.38 -21.38
N GLN A 306 -28.94 2.57 -21.64
CA GLN A 306 -28.77 1.91 -22.94
C GLN A 306 -29.97 1.02 -23.33
N LYS A 307 -30.64 0.45 -22.33
CA LYS A 307 -31.87 -0.34 -22.49
C LYS A 307 -33.14 0.49 -22.51
N LYS A 308 -33.02 1.83 -22.39
CA LYS A 308 -34.13 2.78 -22.21
C LYS A 308 -34.97 2.51 -20.95
N GLU A 309 -34.39 1.81 -19.97
CA GLU A 309 -35.02 1.48 -18.70
C GLU A 309 -34.79 2.60 -17.67
N TYR A 310 -35.20 3.82 -18.01
CA TYR A 310 -34.95 5.02 -17.21
C TYR A 310 -35.49 4.93 -15.78
N SER A 311 -36.58 4.18 -15.56
CA SER A 311 -37.15 3.97 -14.23
C SER A 311 -36.21 3.21 -13.29
N LYS A 312 -35.40 2.29 -13.83
CA LYS A 312 -34.37 1.56 -13.08
C LYS A 312 -33.05 2.31 -13.01
N ALA A 313 -32.77 3.16 -14.00
CA ALA A 313 -31.54 3.95 -14.04
C ALA A 313 -31.48 5.04 -12.96
N SER A 314 -32.58 5.80 -12.78
CA SER A 314 -32.66 6.92 -11.83
C SER A 314 -32.15 6.61 -10.41
N PRO A 315 -32.62 5.56 -9.70
CA PRO A 315 -32.17 5.30 -8.32
C PRO A 315 -30.67 4.97 -8.23
N HIS A 316 -30.08 4.43 -9.30
CA HIS A 316 -28.63 4.23 -9.32
C HIS A 316 -27.87 5.56 -9.47
N PHE A 317 -28.34 6.48 -10.31
CA PHE A 317 -27.70 7.80 -10.40
C PHE A 317 -27.88 8.62 -9.13
N GLU A 318 -29.02 8.53 -8.44
CA GLU A 318 -29.22 9.14 -7.12
C GLU A 318 -28.15 8.65 -6.12
N LYS A 319 -27.83 7.35 -6.14
CA LYS A 319 -26.75 6.81 -5.31
C LYS A 319 -25.36 7.24 -5.76
N ALA A 320 -25.10 7.24 -7.06
CA ALA A 320 -23.80 7.67 -7.60
C ALA A 320 -23.47 9.16 -7.34
N GLN A 321 -24.48 10.00 -7.06
CA GLN A 321 -24.27 11.39 -6.62
C GLN A 321 -23.56 11.50 -5.25
N GLU A 322 -23.57 10.43 -4.45
CA GLU A 322 -22.87 10.35 -3.16
C GLU A 322 -21.34 10.10 -3.33
N SER A 323 -20.84 9.91 -4.56
CA SER A 323 -19.41 9.68 -4.81
C SER A 323 -18.56 10.89 -4.40
N GLU A 324 -17.44 10.63 -3.73
CA GLU A 324 -16.45 11.66 -3.40
C GLU A 324 -15.68 12.17 -4.63
N ILE A 325 -15.76 11.46 -5.76
CA ILE A 325 -15.09 11.86 -7.00
C ILE A 325 -15.98 12.87 -7.73
N MET A 326 -15.51 14.12 -7.83
CA MET A 326 -16.26 15.25 -8.39
C MET A 326 -16.81 14.97 -9.79
N GLU A 327 -15.99 14.35 -10.64
CA GLU A 327 -16.35 13.97 -12.00
C GLU A 327 -17.52 12.96 -12.01
N MET A 328 -17.45 11.92 -11.18
CA MET A 328 -18.47 10.86 -11.13
C MET A 328 -19.82 11.36 -10.62
N ARG A 329 -19.83 12.17 -9.55
CA ARG A 329 -21.10 12.77 -9.05
C ARG A 329 -21.69 13.78 -10.02
N THR A 330 -20.86 14.49 -10.80
CA THR A 330 -21.30 15.40 -11.87
C THR A 330 -21.97 14.63 -12.99
N GLU A 331 -21.29 13.59 -13.49
CA GLU A 331 -21.81 12.71 -14.53
C GLU A 331 -23.10 11.99 -14.07
N ALA A 332 -23.15 11.51 -12.82
CA ALA A 332 -24.35 10.93 -12.23
C ALA A 332 -25.54 11.91 -12.22
N SER A 333 -25.29 13.18 -11.87
CA SER A 333 -26.32 14.22 -11.84
C SER A 333 -26.87 14.52 -13.23
N TYR A 334 -26.00 14.52 -14.24
CA TYR A 334 -26.41 14.67 -15.63
C TYR A 334 -27.31 13.52 -16.08
N TYR A 335 -26.90 12.27 -15.87
CA TYR A 335 -27.70 11.12 -16.30
C TYR A 335 -28.97 10.91 -15.48
N LEU A 336 -29.00 11.34 -14.22
CA LEU A 336 -30.24 11.44 -13.44
C LEU A 336 -31.20 12.41 -14.12
N GLY A 337 -30.71 13.59 -14.52
CA GLY A 337 -31.49 14.57 -15.27
C GLY A 337 -32.04 14.01 -16.58
N GLU A 338 -31.20 13.31 -17.35
CA GLU A 338 -31.63 12.71 -18.63
C GLU A 338 -32.67 11.60 -18.40
N SER A 339 -32.50 10.80 -17.35
CA SER A 339 -33.45 9.73 -16.99
C SER A 339 -34.80 10.28 -16.56
N GLU A 340 -34.83 11.34 -15.75
CA GLU A 340 -36.09 11.97 -15.32
C GLU A 340 -36.75 12.73 -16.48
N ALA A 341 -35.98 13.38 -17.36
CA ALA A 341 -36.51 14.05 -18.55
C ALA A 341 -37.15 13.06 -19.51
N ALA A 342 -36.52 11.90 -19.75
CA ALA A 342 -37.07 10.83 -20.59
C ALA A 342 -38.35 10.21 -20.01
N ARG A 343 -38.58 10.38 -18.70
CA ARG A 343 -39.81 9.99 -18.00
C ARG A 343 -40.83 11.13 -17.88
N GLU A 344 -40.60 12.24 -18.58
CA GLU A 344 -41.42 13.45 -18.56
C GLU A 344 -41.53 14.13 -17.18
N LYS A 345 -40.61 13.82 -16.26
CA LYS A 345 -40.53 14.43 -14.94
C LYS A 345 -39.61 15.64 -14.97
N TYR A 346 -40.02 16.65 -15.73
CA TYR A 346 -39.17 17.80 -16.07
C TYR A 346 -38.67 18.59 -14.85
N ASN A 347 -39.45 18.73 -13.79
CA ASN A 347 -39.00 19.39 -12.55
C ASN A 347 -37.87 18.61 -11.84
N ALA A 348 -37.98 17.28 -11.78
CA ALA A 348 -36.94 16.44 -11.21
C ALA A 348 -35.67 16.47 -12.06
N ALA A 349 -35.83 16.49 -13.39
CA ALA A 349 -34.71 16.65 -14.31
C ALA A 349 -33.97 17.99 -14.10
N ILE A 350 -34.71 19.10 -14.01
CA ILE A 350 -34.14 20.43 -13.72
C ILE A 350 -33.37 20.41 -12.42
N ALA A 351 -33.94 19.87 -11.33
CA ALA A 351 -33.25 19.80 -10.04
C ALA A 351 -31.94 18.99 -10.11
N ALA A 352 -31.90 17.92 -10.90
CA ALA A 352 -30.68 17.13 -11.10
C ALA A 352 -29.59 17.92 -11.85
N TYR A 353 -29.96 18.70 -12.87
CA TYR A 353 -29.01 19.58 -13.57
C TYR A 353 -28.56 20.76 -12.71
N GLU A 354 -29.43 21.34 -11.89
CA GLU A 354 -29.07 22.42 -10.96
C GLU A 354 -28.03 21.96 -9.93
N ARG A 355 -28.04 20.68 -9.54
CA ARG A 355 -26.97 20.12 -8.69
C ARG A 355 -25.59 20.25 -9.31
N ILE A 356 -25.45 20.04 -10.62
CA ILE A 356 -24.17 20.20 -11.34
C ILE A 356 -23.61 21.61 -11.12
N ILE A 357 -24.48 22.62 -11.21
CA ILE A 357 -24.12 24.03 -10.99
C ILE A 357 -23.73 24.26 -9.53
N SER A 358 -24.49 23.69 -8.59
CA SER A 358 -24.25 23.83 -7.14
C SER A 358 -22.93 23.23 -6.67
N TYR A 359 -22.35 22.30 -7.43
CA TYR A 359 -21.08 21.67 -7.08
C TYR A 359 -19.89 22.61 -7.20
N GLY A 360 -20.02 23.74 -7.91
CA GLY A 360 -18.93 24.70 -8.08
C GLY A 360 -17.75 24.13 -8.87
N ILE A 361 -18.04 23.27 -9.86
CA ILE A 361 -17.02 22.66 -10.72
C ILE A 361 -16.33 23.71 -11.60
N SER A 362 -15.01 23.57 -11.77
CA SER A 362 -14.21 24.47 -12.61
C SER A 362 -14.43 24.22 -14.11
N ASP A 363 -14.83 23.00 -14.48
CA ASP A 363 -15.12 22.64 -15.85
C ASP A 363 -16.48 23.23 -16.28
N MET A 364 -16.41 24.35 -17.00
CA MET A 364 -17.57 25.08 -17.46
C MET A 364 -18.34 24.35 -18.58
N SER A 365 -17.80 23.28 -19.16
CA SER A 365 -18.52 22.48 -20.16
C SER A 365 -19.75 21.79 -19.55
N TRP A 366 -19.61 21.24 -18.34
CA TRP A 366 -20.72 20.64 -17.60
C TRP A 366 -21.75 21.68 -17.14
N VAL A 367 -21.28 22.85 -16.70
CA VAL A 367 -22.17 23.93 -16.23
C VAL A 367 -22.99 24.50 -17.38
N SER A 368 -22.35 24.75 -18.52
CA SER A 368 -23.02 25.26 -19.72
C SER A 368 -24.01 24.25 -20.28
N LEU A 369 -23.63 22.96 -20.36
CA LEU A 369 -24.53 21.88 -20.73
C LEU A 369 -25.74 21.77 -19.78
N ALA A 370 -25.52 21.86 -18.47
CA ALA A 370 -26.59 21.83 -17.47
C ALA A 370 -27.59 22.97 -17.71
N TYR A 371 -27.13 24.20 -17.96
CA TYR A 371 -28.03 25.32 -18.29
C TYR A 371 -28.85 25.09 -19.57
N VAL A 372 -28.23 24.55 -20.64
CA VAL A 372 -28.97 24.17 -21.85
C VAL A 372 -30.06 23.15 -21.53
N LYS A 373 -29.72 22.10 -20.78
CA LYS A 373 -30.68 21.05 -20.41
C LYS A 373 -31.79 21.57 -19.50
N ILE A 374 -31.50 22.48 -18.57
CA ILE A 374 -32.50 23.20 -17.77
C ILE A 374 -33.45 23.98 -18.67
N GLY A 375 -32.91 24.73 -19.64
CA GLY A 375 -33.71 25.47 -20.62
C GLY A 375 -34.67 24.58 -21.40
N VAL A 376 -34.17 23.45 -21.92
CA VAL A 376 -34.98 22.47 -22.68
C VAL A 376 -36.14 21.93 -21.84
N ASN A 377 -35.90 21.60 -20.56
CA ASN A 377 -36.94 21.07 -19.67
C ASN A 377 -37.95 22.15 -19.25
N LYS A 378 -37.51 23.39 -19.06
CA LYS A 378 -38.41 24.53 -18.79
C LYS A 378 -39.31 24.87 -19.98
N GLU A 379 -38.82 24.70 -21.21
CA GLU A 379 -39.65 24.79 -22.41
C GLU A 379 -40.76 23.74 -22.44
N ARG A 380 -40.46 22.50 -22.03
CA ARG A 380 -41.47 21.42 -21.94
C ARG A 380 -42.56 21.76 -20.92
N LEU A 381 -42.20 22.47 -19.86
CA LEU A 381 -43.12 23.02 -18.86
C LEU A 381 -43.83 24.32 -19.28
N LYS A 382 -43.51 24.87 -20.45
CA LYS A 382 -44.02 26.17 -20.95
C LYS A 382 -43.65 27.37 -20.06
N LEU A 383 -42.56 27.26 -19.29
CA LEU A 383 -41.97 28.33 -18.49
C LEU A 383 -41.00 29.13 -19.38
N TRP A 384 -41.56 29.95 -20.27
CA TRP A 384 -40.80 30.58 -21.35
C TRP A 384 -39.73 31.54 -20.85
N ASP A 385 -40.05 32.42 -19.89
CA ASP A 385 -39.08 33.39 -19.37
C ASP A 385 -37.91 32.69 -18.66
N ASP A 386 -38.22 31.68 -17.83
CA ASP A 386 -37.20 30.90 -17.13
C ASP A 386 -36.33 30.08 -18.08
N ALA A 387 -36.91 29.56 -19.18
CA ALA A 387 -36.17 28.87 -20.23
C ALA A 387 -35.23 29.82 -20.97
N GLN A 388 -35.70 31.04 -21.29
CA GLN A 388 -34.89 32.09 -21.88
C GLN A 388 -33.70 32.43 -20.96
N THR A 389 -33.93 32.64 -19.66
CA THR A 389 -32.84 32.91 -18.70
C THR A 389 -31.81 31.79 -18.67
N ALA A 390 -32.25 30.52 -18.68
CA ALA A 390 -31.34 29.38 -18.68
C ALA A 390 -30.45 29.34 -19.94
N TYR A 391 -31.02 29.56 -21.14
CA TYR A 391 -30.23 29.61 -22.37
C TYR A 391 -29.26 30.80 -22.41
N GLN A 392 -29.65 31.96 -21.90
CA GLN A 392 -28.74 33.11 -21.81
C GLN A 392 -27.53 32.80 -20.92
N LYS A 393 -27.78 32.22 -19.73
CA LYS A 393 -26.70 31.77 -18.83
C LYS A 393 -25.80 30.73 -19.48
N ALA A 394 -26.35 29.81 -20.27
CA ALA A 394 -25.54 28.86 -21.02
C ALA A 394 -24.61 29.59 -22.01
N LEU A 395 -25.16 30.50 -22.82
CA LEU A 395 -24.42 31.20 -23.90
C LEU A 395 -23.29 32.11 -23.40
N GLU A 396 -23.34 32.56 -22.14
CA GLU A 396 -22.26 33.32 -21.49
C GLU A 396 -20.98 32.50 -21.32
N ILE A 397 -21.10 31.17 -21.18
CA ILE A 397 -19.99 30.25 -20.83
C ILE A 397 -19.83 29.10 -21.83
N LEU A 398 -20.67 29.01 -22.87
CA LEU A 398 -20.60 27.95 -23.89
C LEU A 398 -19.42 28.15 -24.83
N GLU A 399 -18.50 27.17 -24.83
CA GLU A 399 -17.39 27.08 -25.78
C GLU A 399 -17.68 26.12 -26.95
N ASP A 400 -18.48 25.07 -26.71
CA ASP A 400 -18.87 24.09 -27.73
C ASP A 400 -19.76 24.75 -28.80
N LYS A 401 -19.30 24.72 -30.06
CA LYS A 401 -19.93 25.44 -31.17
C LYS A 401 -21.32 24.89 -31.52
N ASP A 402 -21.48 23.58 -31.48
CA ASP A 402 -22.72 22.92 -31.87
C ASP A 402 -23.78 23.15 -30.79
N LEU A 403 -23.38 23.01 -29.53
CA LEU A 403 -24.23 23.28 -28.38
C LEU A 403 -24.61 24.77 -28.27
N LYS A 404 -23.68 25.67 -28.64
CA LYS A 404 -23.94 27.11 -28.75
C LYS A 404 -24.98 27.41 -29.83
N ALA A 405 -24.79 26.89 -31.05
CA ALA A 405 -25.75 27.09 -32.13
C ALA A 405 -27.15 26.55 -31.75
N PHE A 406 -27.19 25.37 -31.12
CA PHE A 406 -28.43 24.82 -30.57
C PHE A 406 -29.08 25.78 -29.56
N ALA A 407 -28.33 26.24 -28.56
CA ALA A 407 -28.87 27.13 -27.53
C ALA A 407 -29.35 28.48 -28.09
N GLU A 408 -28.66 29.05 -29.09
CA GLU A 408 -29.08 30.28 -29.79
C GLU A 408 -30.40 30.09 -30.54
N GLU A 409 -30.55 28.97 -31.26
CA GLU A 409 -31.80 28.63 -31.96
C GLU A 409 -32.96 28.49 -30.97
N ARG A 410 -32.75 27.74 -29.88
CA ARG A 410 -33.76 27.56 -28.84
C ARG A 410 -34.13 28.88 -28.16
N LEU A 411 -33.16 29.72 -27.83
CA LEU A 411 -33.40 31.05 -27.24
C LEU A 411 -34.27 31.93 -28.15
N LYS A 412 -34.02 31.93 -29.45
CA LYS A 412 -34.84 32.68 -30.43
C LYS A 412 -36.28 32.15 -30.45
N ALA A 413 -36.46 30.83 -30.45
CA ALA A 413 -37.79 30.20 -30.45
C ALA A 413 -38.59 30.51 -29.18
N VAL A 414 -37.94 30.49 -28.01
CA VAL A 414 -38.59 30.80 -26.72
C VAL A 414 -39.01 32.27 -26.63
N LYS A 415 -38.16 33.21 -27.08
CA LYS A 415 -38.50 34.65 -27.13
C LYS A 415 -39.74 34.93 -27.96
N ALA A 416 -39.86 34.30 -29.13
CA ALA A 416 -41.03 34.45 -29.99
C ALA A 416 -42.32 33.95 -29.33
N ARG A 417 -42.24 32.87 -28.53
CA ARG A 417 -43.40 32.33 -27.79
C ARG A 417 -43.77 33.16 -26.57
N GLY A 418 -42.79 33.68 -25.83
CA GLY A 418 -43.03 34.56 -24.69
C GLY A 418 -43.73 35.86 -25.09
N ALA A 419 -43.30 36.47 -26.21
CA ALA A 419 -43.90 37.71 -26.73
C ALA A 419 -45.35 37.55 -27.23
N SER A 420 -45.80 36.33 -27.52
CA SER A 420 -47.17 36.06 -28.00
C SER A 420 -48.23 35.91 -26.90
N LYS A 421 -47.82 35.96 -25.62
CA LYS A 421 -48.71 35.81 -24.45
C LYS A 421 -48.97 37.12 -23.68
N ASN A 422 -48.27 38.20 -24.03
CA ASN A 422 -48.52 39.56 -23.57
C ASN A 422 -49.23 40.33 -24.68
#